data_AF-A0A520YR01-F1
#
_entry.id   AF-A0A520YR01-F1
#
_cell.length_a   1.000
_cell.length_b   1.000
_cell.length_c   1.000
_cell.angle_alpha   90.00
_cell.angle_beta   90.00
_cell.angle_gamma   90.00
#
_symmetry.space_group_name_H-M   'P 1'
#
loop_
_entity.id
_entity.type
_entity.pdbx_description
1 polymer ?
#
loop_
_entity_poly.entity_id
_entity_poly.type
_entity_poly.pdbx_seq_one_letter_code
_entity_poly.pdbx_strand_id
1 'polypeptide(L)'
;MRAKWIGLLIGLVVGVSGCTPKEAAPAEPKAAEPPAAPTPAAEPATDPVAEASEIFQGRCTVCHGAGGKGDGAGSAALDPKPRDLTSDEWQASVDDEHIRKIIIYGGSAVGKAATMPANPDLDAKPDVVAELVKLVRGLAK
;
A
#
# COMPACT_ATOMS: atom_id res chain seq x y z
N MET A 1 -43.31 -11.57 57.44
CA MET A 1 -42.69 -12.04 58.70
C MET A 1 -41.28 -11.48 58.79
N ARG A 2 -40.90 -11.05 60.00
CA ARG A 2 -39.58 -10.71 60.60
C ARG A 2 -38.33 -11.12 59.78
N ALA A 3 -37.20 -10.43 59.72
CA ALA A 3 -36.47 -9.53 60.63
C ALA A 3 -35.42 -8.77 59.77
N LYS A 4 -35.10 -7.48 59.94
CA LYS A 4 -34.42 -6.80 61.06
C LYS A 4 -33.05 -7.42 61.40
N TRP A 5 -32.00 -6.95 60.71
CA TRP A 5 -30.62 -7.03 61.18
C TRP A 5 -30.03 -5.62 61.21
N ILE A 6 -29.65 -5.22 62.41
CA ILE A 6 -29.02 -3.97 62.80
C ILE A 6 -27.56 -4.30 63.12
N GLY A 7 -26.65 -3.45 62.67
CA GLY A 7 -25.23 -3.41 63.02
C GLY A 7 -24.54 -2.46 62.05
N LEU A 8 -24.42 -1.15 62.29
CA LEU A 8 -23.65 -0.49 63.37
C LEU A 8 -22.21 -1.04 63.33
N LEU A 9 -21.16 -0.32 62.93
CA LEU A 9 -20.68 0.98 63.42
C LEU A 9 -19.57 1.52 62.48
N ILE A 10 -19.57 2.85 62.30
CA ILE A 10 -18.43 3.79 62.43
C ILE A 10 -17.21 3.54 61.51
N GLY A 11 -16.74 4.53 60.75
CA GLY A 11 -17.11 5.93 60.71
C GLY A 11 -16.04 6.81 60.06
N LEU A 12 -16.22 8.12 60.28
CA LEU A 12 -15.30 9.22 59.96
C LEU A 12 -15.03 9.39 58.45
N VAL A 13 -15.20 10.54 57.81
CA VAL A 13 -14.78 11.88 58.24
C VAL A 13 -15.59 12.95 57.48
N VAL A 14 -15.80 14.05 58.20
CA VAL A 14 -16.22 15.39 57.82
C VAL A 14 -15.42 15.97 56.64
N GLY A 15 -16.02 16.81 55.80
CA GLY A 15 -15.21 17.77 55.02
C GLY A 15 -15.85 18.48 53.81
N VAL A 16 -16.73 19.44 54.09
CA VAL A 16 -16.87 20.78 53.45
C VAL A 16 -16.72 20.97 51.93
N SER A 17 -17.82 21.53 51.39
CA SER A 17 -18.03 22.33 50.19
C SER A 17 -16.95 23.40 49.89
N GLY A 18 -16.64 23.64 48.62
CA GLY A 18 -15.98 24.88 48.20
C GLY A 18 -15.60 24.92 46.72
N CYS A 19 -16.34 25.70 45.94
CA CYS A 19 -15.89 26.23 44.65
C CYS A 19 -14.67 27.13 44.86
N THR A 20 -13.65 26.97 44.02
CA THR A 20 -12.69 28.04 43.72
C THR A 20 -12.15 27.90 42.29
N PRO A 21 -11.70 29.01 41.69
CA PRO A 21 -11.86 29.30 40.27
C PRO A 21 -10.71 28.77 39.40
N LYS A 22 -11.00 28.70 38.10
CA LYS A 22 -10.00 28.69 37.04
C LYS A 22 -9.23 30.01 37.08
N GLU A 23 -8.05 30.01 37.66
CA GLU A 23 -7.08 31.09 37.54
C GLU A 23 -5.82 30.54 36.88
N ALA A 24 -5.38 31.24 35.84
CA ALA A 24 -4.25 30.90 35.01
C ALA A 24 -2.96 31.55 35.53
N ALA A 25 -1.86 30.79 35.50
CA ALA A 25 -0.48 31.26 35.35
C ALA A 25 0.45 30.01 35.25
N PRO A 26 1.72 30.12 34.81
CA PRO A 26 2.38 31.13 33.98
C PRO A 26 3.08 30.51 32.74
N ALA A 27 3.60 31.35 31.85
CA ALA A 27 4.44 30.93 30.73
C ALA A 27 5.90 30.74 31.17
N GLU A 28 6.47 29.56 30.92
CA GLU A 28 7.92 29.25 30.87
C GLU A 28 8.13 27.99 30.01
N PRO A 29 9.30 27.71 29.43
CA PRO A 29 10.19 28.54 28.63
C PRO A 29 10.26 28.02 27.17
N LYS A 30 10.73 28.84 26.22
CA LYS A 30 10.97 28.42 24.83
C LYS A 30 12.12 27.41 24.78
N ALA A 31 11.77 26.12 24.80
CA ALA A 31 12.68 25.03 24.47
C ALA A 31 13.07 25.13 22.98
N ALA A 32 14.37 25.00 22.74
CA ALA A 32 14.98 25.04 21.43
C ALA A 32 14.37 23.99 20.50
N GLU A 33 14.20 24.39 19.23
CA GLU A 33 13.76 23.52 18.14
C GLU A 33 14.77 22.36 17.99
N PRO A 34 14.31 21.09 17.96
CA PRO A 34 15.22 19.97 17.72
C PRO A 34 15.86 20.12 16.33
N PRO A 35 17.16 19.79 16.18
CA PRO A 35 17.80 19.83 14.86
C PRO A 35 17.01 18.92 13.91
N ALA A 36 16.66 19.47 12.75
CA ALA A 36 16.01 18.74 11.68
C ALA A 36 16.73 17.42 11.45
N ALA A 37 15.99 16.33 11.55
CA ALA A 37 16.47 15.01 11.16
C ALA A 37 17.05 15.09 9.73
N PRO A 38 18.12 14.36 9.42
CA PRO A 38 18.64 14.32 8.06
C PRO A 38 17.51 13.83 7.15
N THR A 39 17.13 14.67 6.19
CA THR A 39 16.35 14.24 5.02
C THR A 39 17.04 12.99 4.48
N PRO A 40 16.32 11.87 4.24
CA PRO A 40 16.91 10.75 3.54
C PRO A 40 17.55 11.28 2.25
N ALA A 41 18.85 11.08 2.12
CA ALA A 41 19.52 11.31 0.85
C ALA A 41 18.75 10.50 -0.19
N ALA A 42 18.22 11.16 -1.21
CA ALA A 42 17.62 10.48 -2.34
C ALA A 42 18.63 9.44 -2.83
N GLU A 43 18.25 8.16 -2.80
CA GLU A 43 19.04 7.12 -3.45
C GLU A 43 19.32 7.55 -4.89
N PRO A 44 20.51 7.25 -5.44
CA PRO A 44 20.80 7.60 -6.83
C PRO A 44 19.65 7.08 -7.69
N ALA A 45 19.04 7.96 -8.48
CA ALA A 45 17.94 7.58 -9.35
C ALA A 45 18.43 6.49 -10.31
N THR A 46 18.04 5.25 -10.04
CA THR A 46 18.26 4.11 -10.94
C THR A 46 17.62 4.43 -12.28
N ASP A 47 18.27 4.06 -13.39
CA ASP A 47 17.68 4.20 -14.73
C ASP A 47 16.33 3.46 -14.77
N PRO A 48 15.19 4.17 -14.96
CA PRO A 48 13.87 3.55 -14.94
C PRO A 48 13.70 2.44 -15.97
N VAL A 49 14.40 2.53 -17.11
CA VAL A 49 14.34 1.54 -18.18
C VAL A 49 15.00 0.24 -17.72
N ALA A 50 16.19 0.34 -17.13
CA ALA A 50 16.92 -0.80 -16.60
C ALA A 50 16.13 -1.47 -15.47
N GLU A 51 15.63 -0.68 -14.52
CA GLU A 51 14.86 -1.18 -13.39
C GLU A 51 13.54 -1.87 -13.84
N ALA A 52 12.81 -1.27 -14.78
CA ALA A 52 11.60 -1.87 -15.34
C ALA A 52 11.89 -3.20 -16.05
N SER A 53 13.00 -3.30 -16.78
CA SER A 53 13.43 -4.53 -17.43
C SER A 53 13.72 -5.64 -16.41
N GLU A 54 14.46 -5.32 -15.34
CA GLU A 54 14.74 -6.25 -14.25
C GLU A 54 13.46 -6.71 -13.54
N ILE A 55 12.55 -5.77 -13.24
CA ILE A 55 11.25 -6.09 -12.63
C ILE A 55 10.42 -6.98 -13.55
N PHE A 56 10.32 -6.67 -14.84
CA PHE A 56 9.53 -7.46 -15.78
C PHE A 56 10.08 -8.89 -15.84
N GLN A 57 11.39 -9.04 -15.99
CA GLN A 57 12.07 -10.33 -16.01
C GLN A 57 11.87 -11.11 -14.71
N GLY A 58 12.07 -10.47 -13.56
CA GLY A 58 12.04 -11.14 -12.25
C GLY A 58 10.64 -11.43 -11.70
N ARG A 59 9.64 -10.60 -12.04
CA ARG A 59 8.28 -10.69 -11.45
C ARG A 59 7.22 -11.13 -12.47
N CYS A 60 7.28 -10.63 -13.69
CA CYS A 60 6.18 -10.76 -14.65
C CYS A 60 6.32 -12.02 -15.51
N THR A 61 7.53 -12.32 -15.99
CA THR A 61 7.76 -13.43 -16.94
C THR A 61 7.48 -14.81 -16.34
N VAL A 62 7.53 -14.96 -15.01
CA VAL A 62 7.21 -16.22 -14.32
C VAL A 62 5.82 -16.71 -14.71
N CYS A 63 4.85 -15.80 -14.88
CA CYS A 63 3.48 -16.14 -15.28
C CYS A 63 3.19 -15.75 -16.73
N HIS A 64 3.59 -14.56 -17.16
CA HIS A 64 3.28 -14.06 -18.50
C HIS A 64 4.21 -14.61 -19.59
N GLY A 65 5.33 -15.25 -19.23
CA GLY A 65 6.35 -15.71 -20.15
C GLY A 65 7.25 -14.56 -20.66
N ALA A 66 8.44 -14.88 -21.14
CA ALA A 66 9.38 -13.88 -21.69
C ALA A 66 8.81 -13.17 -22.92
N GLY A 67 7.99 -13.87 -23.71
CA GLY A 67 7.29 -13.32 -24.88
C GLY A 67 5.90 -12.78 -24.60
N GLY A 68 5.43 -12.75 -23.34
CA GLY A 68 4.13 -12.22 -22.97
C GLY A 68 2.92 -13.09 -23.30
N LYS A 69 3.09 -14.36 -23.68
CA LYS A 69 1.99 -15.22 -24.17
C LYS A 69 1.16 -15.89 -23.08
N GLY A 70 1.45 -15.61 -21.81
CA GLY A 70 0.80 -16.29 -20.69
C GLY A 70 1.27 -17.74 -20.50
N ASP A 71 2.46 -18.06 -20.99
CA ASP A 71 3.07 -19.38 -21.04
C ASP A 71 4.30 -19.51 -20.11
N GLY A 72 4.45 -18.60 -19.14
CA GLY A 72 5.49 -18.71 -18.12
C GLY A 72 5.32 -19.96 -17.25
N ALA A 73 6.39 -20.47 -16.65
CA ALA A 73 6.35 -21.70 -15.87
C ALA A 73 5.29 -21.71 -14.73
N GLY A 74 5.03 -20.54 -14.14
CA GLY A 74 3.99 -20.34 -13.12
C GLY A 74 2.57 -20.35 -13.67
N SER A 75 2.36 -20.25 -14.98
CA SER A 75 1.03 -20.22 -15.59
C SER A 75 0.34 -21.57 -15.71
N ALA A 76 1.10 -22.67 -15.66
CA ALA A 76 0.60 -24.02 -15.88
C ALA A 76 -0.50 -24.45 -14.87
N ALA A 77 -0.47 -23.91 -13.66
CA ALA A 77 -1.41 -24.21 -12.58
C ALA A 77 -2.51 -23.15 -12.39
N LEU A 78 -2.58 -22.13 -13.26
CA LEU A 78 -3.53 -21.03 -13.12
C LEU A 78 -4.75 -21.22 -14.02
N ASP A 79 -5.94 -21.07 -13.43
CA ASP A 79 -7.22 -20.98 -14.12
C ASP A 79 -8.00 -19.74 -13.62
N PRO A 80 -8.25 -18.73 -14.46
CA PRO A 80 -7.82 -18.64 -15.86
C PRO A 80 -6.31 -18.48 -16.01
N LYS A 81 -5.77 -18.91 -17.17
CA LYS A 81 -4.39 -18.62 -17.54
C LYS A 81 -4.15 -17.10 -17.62
N PRO A 82 -2.91 -16.63 -17.39
CA PRO A 82 -2.53 -15.24 -17.64
C PRO A 82 -2.84 -14.84 -19.08
N ARG A 83 -3.20 -13.57 -19.27
CA ARG A 83 -3.51 -12.99 -20.57
C ARG A 83 -2.32 -13.10 -21.53
N ASP A 84 -2.59 -13.44 -22.79
CA ASP A 84 -1.66 -13.22 -23.89
C ASP A 84 -1.55 -11.72 -24.18
N LEU A 85 -0.45 -11.11 -23.75
CA LEU A 85 -0.11 -9.70 -23.93
C LEU A 85 0.29 -9.39 -25.38
N THR A 86 0.51 -10.41 -26.23
CA THR A 86 0.82 -10.23 -27.66
C THR A 86 -0.43 -10.06 -28.51
N SER A 87 -1.62 -10.25 -27.95
CA SER A 87 -2.90 -10.10 -28.66
C SER A 87 -3.17 -8.63 -29.00
N ASP A 88 -3.17 -8.30 -30.29
CA ASP A 88 -3.55 -6.98 -30.81
C ASP A 88 -4.96 -6.56 -30.40
N GLU A 89 -5.92 -7.49 -30.42
CA GLU A 89 -7.29 -7.22 -29.96
C GLU A 89 -7.30 -6.77 -28.49
N TRP A 90 -6.57 -7.49 -27.63
CA TRP A 90 -6.48 -7.11 -26.22
C TRP A 90 -5.78 -5.76 -26.05
N GLN A 91 -4.65 -5.56 -26.72
CA GLN A 91 -3.88 -4.32 -26.69
C GLN A 91 -4.76 -3.12 -27.09
N ALA A 92 -5.53 -3.25 -28.17
CA ALA A 92 -6.46 -2.21 -28.62
C ALA A 92 -7.65 -1.99 -27.66
N SER A 93 -8.03 -3.00 -26.89
CA SER A 93 -9.19 -2.94 -25.98
C SER A 93 -8.93 -2.25 -24.63
N VAL A 94 -7.65 -2.02 -24.27
CA VAL A 94 -7.27 -1.42 -22.98
C VAL A 94 -6.40 -0.19 -23.19
N ASP A 95 -6.54 0.79 -22.31
CA ASP A 95 -5.66 1.96 -22.26
C ASP A 95 -4.46 1.73 -21.32
N ASP A 96 -3.50 2.66 -21.36
CA ASP A 96 -2.28 2.57 -20.56
C ASP A 96 -2.56 2.70 -19.06
N GLU A 97 -3.62 3.42 -18.67
CA GLU A 97 -4.02 3.55 -17.27
C GLU A 97 -4.55 2.23 -16.72
N HIS A 98 -5.27 1.44 -17.52
CA HIS A 98 -5.67 0.08 -17.16
C HIS A 98 -4.45 -0.80 -16.90
N ILE A 99 -3.45 -0.76 -17.79
CA ILE A 99 -2.22 -1.54 -17.64
C ILE A 99 -1.42 -1.08 -16.41
N ARG A 100 -1.29 0.23 -16.20
CA ARG A 100 -0.68 0.80 -14.98
C ARG A 100 -1.38 0.28 -13.73
N LYS A 101 -2.71 0.40 -13.67
CA LYS A 101 -3.51 0.03 -12.50
C LYS A 101 -3.40 -1.46 -12.17
N ILE A 102 -3.44 -2.34 -13.17
CA ILE A 102 -3.33 -3.79 -12.93
C ILE A 102 -1.90 -4.20 -12.51
N ILE A 103 -0.86 -3.51 -12.98
CA ILE A 103 0.52 -3.75 -12.55
C ILE A 103 0.69 -3.41 -11.07
N ILE A 104 0.21 -2.22 -10.65
CA ILE A 104 0.41 -1.74 -9.28
C ILE A 104 -0.51 -2.47 -8.30
N TYR A 105 -1.79 -2.60 -8.63
CA TYR A 105 -2.81 -3.05 -7.67
C TYR A 105 -3.34 -4.47 -7.93
N GLY A 106 -2.81 -5.16 -8.94
CA GLY A 106 -3.16 -6.54 -9.26
C GLY A 106 -4.50 -6.69 -9.98
N GLY A 107 -4.84 -7.94 -10.33
CA GLY A 107 -6.01 -8.25 -11.14
C GLY A 107 -7.34 -7.81 -10.52
N SER A 108 -7.50 -8.00 -9.20
CA SER A 108 -8.75 -7.66 -8.50
C SER A 108 -9.12 -6.17 -8.60
N ALA A 109 -8.13 -5.27 -8.65
CA ALA A 109 -8.35 -3.83 -8.73
C ALA A 109 -9.02 -3.37 -10.03
N VAL A 110 -9.00 -4.21 -11.06
CA VAL A 110 -9.60 -3.95 -12.37
C VAL A 110 -10.59 -5.05 -12.79
N GLY A 111 -11.12 -5.81 -11.82
CA GLY A 111 -12.11 -6.86 -12.07
C GLY A 111 -11.56 -8.07 -12.84
N LYS A 112 -10.28 -8.38 -12.69
CA LYS A 112 -9.61 -9.57 -13.24
C LYS A 112 -9.23 -10.55 -12.13
N ALA A 113 -8.60 -11.66 -12.50
CA ALA A 113 -8.26 -12.73 -11.57
C ALA A 113 -7.35 -12.24 -10.44
N ALA A 114 -7.71 -12.54 -9.20
CA ALA A 114 -6.94 -12.20 -8.00
C ALA A 114 -5.57 -12.89 -7.94
N THR A 115 -5.37 -13.93 -8.77
CA THR A 115 -4.09 -14.63 -8.94
C THR A 115 -3.01 -13.78 -9.60
N MET A 116 -3.37 -12.65 -10.24
CA MET A 116 -2.39 -11.64 -10.64
C MET A 116 -2.14 -10.70 -9.45
N PRO A 117 -1.01 -10.83 -8.74
CA PRO A 117 -0.77 -10.11 -7.49
C PRO A 117 -0.52 -8.62 -7.74
N ALA A 118 -0.72 -7.82 -6.69
CA ALA A 118 -0.33 -6.41 -6.67
C ALA A 118 1.18 -6.24 -6.50
N ASN A 119 1.72 -5.15 -7.04
CA ASN A 119 3.09 -4.67 -6.82
C ASN A 119 3.04 -3.27 -6.19
N PRO A 120 2.63 -3.16 -4.91
CA PRO A 120 2.36 -1.86 -4.28
C PRO A 120 3.61 -0.99 -4.13
N ASP A 121 4.81 -1.58 -4.15
CA ASP A 121 6.08 -0.86 -4.17
C ASP A 121 6.26 0.01 -5.41
N LEU A 122 5.58 -0.33 -6.51
CA LEU A 122 5.65 0.42 -7.76
C LEU A 122 4.79 1.70 -7.78
N ASP A 123 3.88 1.88 -6.81
CA ASP A 123 3.07 3.09 -6.71
C ASP A 123 3.92 4.35 -6.47
N ALA A 124 5.04 4.17 -5.76
CA ALA A 124 6.03 5.23 -5.51
C ALA A 124 7.03 5.42 -6.67
N LYS A 125 6.92 4.65 -7.75
CA LYS A 125 7.88 4.63 -8.88
C LYS A 125 7.19 4.84 -10.23
N PRO A 126 6.57 6.01 -10.46
CA PRO A 126 5.76 6.25 -11.67
C PRO A 126 6.55 6.10 -12.98
N ASP A 127 7.83 6.50 -13.02
CA ASP A 127 8.66 6.39 -14.23
C ASP A 127 8.97 4.92 -14.58
N VAL A 128 9.27 4.10 -13.57
CA VAL A 128 9.46 2.64 -13.75
C VAL A 128 8.17 1.99 -14.25
N VAL A 129 7.02 2.39 -13.72
CA VAL A 129 5.73 1.86 -14.18
C VAL A 129 5.45 2.29 -15.62
N ALA A 130 5.79 3.52 -16.01
CA ALA A 130 5.66 3.96 -17.40
C ALA A 130 6.51 3.10 -18.35
N GLU A 131 7.74 2.75 -17.95
CA GLU A 131 8.59 1.84 -18.73
C GLU A 131 8.05 0.40 -18.76
N LEU A 132 7.46 -0.09 -17.66
CA LEU A 132 6.76 -1.39 -17.65
C LEU A 132 5.57 -1.41 -18.61
N VAL A 133 4.78 -0.33 -18.66
CA VAL A 133 3.67 -0.20 -19.63
C VAL A 133 4.23 -0.25 -21.05
N LYS A 134 5.32 0.46 -21.36
CA LYS A 134 5.96 0.41 -22.68
C LYS A 134 6.45 -0.99 -23.03
N LEU A 135 7.05 -1.71 -22.08
CA LEU A 135 7.44 -3.11 -22.29
C LEU A 135 6.22 -3.97 -22.64
N VAL A 136 5.11 -3.84 -21.92
CA VAL A 136 3.86 -4.56 -22.22
C VAL A 136 3.32 -4.20 -23.60
N ARG A 137 3.30 -2.91 -23.97
CA ARG A 137 2.87 -2.46 -25.30
C ARG A 137 3.78 -2.96 -26.42
N GLY A 138 5.08 -3.07 -26.16
CA GLY A 138 6.07 -3.58 -27.10
C GLY A 138 5.93 -5.07 -27.43
N LEU A 139 5.04 -5.81 -26.77
CA LEU A 139 4.79 -7.23 -27.01
C LEU A 139 3.72 -7.49 -28.08
N ALA A 140 2.96 -6.47 -28.50
CA ALA A 140 1.94 -6.56 -29.55
C ALA A 140 2.54 -7.08 -30.88
N LYS A 141 1.78 -7.86 -31.65
CA LYS A 141 2.26 -8.56 -32.86
C LYS A 141 1.19 -8.72 -33.94
#